data_AF-A0A9X8URF4-F1
#
_entry.id   AF-A0A9X8URF4-F1
#
_cell.length_a   1.000
_cell.length_b   1.000
_cell.length_c   1.000
_cell.angle_alpha   90.00
_cell.angle_beta   90.00
_cell.angle_gamma   90.00
#
_symmetry.space_group_name_H-M   'P 1'
#
loop_
_entity.id
_entity.type
_entity.pdbx_description
1 polymer ?
#
loop_
_entity_poly.entity_id
_entity_poly.type
_entity_poly.pdbx_seq_one_letter_code
_entity_poly.pdbx_strand_id
1 'polypeptide(L)'
;MNMPELNMRAMHRVEKLLHCPEARTHLTAYGWMEGMPVVFAQRTDPVDEVMGFVSVHGRAVLMVLDDDQTDDLQLWHITVPSPLFPKVPHLPAGTTISELCSRQHTEKMMPFRVAFWSHSAAIHEIPCFVRNDWPGQVATSPTDIG
;
A
#
# COMPACT_ATOMS: atom_id res chain seq x y z
N MET A 1 0.81 -25.60 1.72
CA MET A 1 1.37 -24.37 1.16
C MET A 1 2.11 -23.67 2.30
N ASN A 2 3.43 -23.48 2.19
CA ASN A 2 4.30 -23.04 3.28
C ASN A 2 4.14 -21.52 3.55
N MET A 3 3.17 -21.13 4.39
CA MET A 3 2.96 -19.76 4.88
C MET A 3 4.23 -19.03 5.39
N PRO A 4 5.23 -19.67 6.04
CA PRO A 4 6.39 -18.95 6.54
C PRO A 4 7.35 -18.46 5.43
N GLU A 5 7.43 -19.18 4.32
CA GLU A 5 8.41 -18.91 3.25
C GLU A 5 7.99 -17.72 2.39
N LEU A 6 6.69 -17.57 2.12
CA LEU A 6 6.11 -16.44 1.38
C LEU A 6 6.34 -15.12 2.13
N ASN A 7 6.04 -15.11 3.44
CA ASN A 7 6.27 -13.95 4.28
C ASN A 7 7.76 -13.55 4.32
N MET A 8 8.67 -14.53 4.43
CA MET A 8 10.11 -14.27 4.39
C MET A 8 10.57 -13.63 3.06
N ARG A 9 10.00 -14.05 1.93
CA ARG A 9 10.32 -13.48 0.62
C ARG A 9 9.81 -12.05 0.49
N ALA A 10 8.56 -11.78 0.90
CA ALA A 10 7.98 -10.44 0.90
C ALA A 10 8.79 -9.50 1.81
N MET A 11 9.16 -9.96 3.01
CA MET A 11 10.02 -9.23 3.93
C MET A 11 11.36 -8.85 3.29
N HIS A 12 12.05 -9.80 2.65
CA HIS A 12 13.34 -9.52 2.00
C HIS A 12 13.22 -8.51 0.85
N ARG A 13 12.11 -8.56 0.08
CA ARG A 13 11.85 -7.59 -1.00
C ARG A 13 11.62 -6.20 -0.43
N VAL A 14 10.84 -6.08 0.64
CA VAL A 14 10.58 -4.81 1.33
C VAL A 14 11.87 -4.27 1.92
N GLU A 15 12.68 -5.09 2.58
CA GLU A 15 13.97 -4.66 3.12
C GLU A 15 14.87 -4.11 2.01
N LYS A 16 15.02 -4.81 0.89
CA LYS A 16 15.79 -4.30 -0.26
C LYS A 16 15.26 -2.95 -0.76
N LEU A 17 13.95 -2.82 -0.85
CA LEU A 17 13.30 -1.58 -1.28
C LEU A 17 13.59 -0.44 -0.30
N LEU A 18 13.51 -0.69 1.01
CA LEU A 18 13.81 0.31 2.04
C LEU A 18 15.29 0.70 2.11
N HIS A 19 16.21 -0.13 1.63
CA HIS A 19 17.64 0.21 1.54
C HIS A 19 17.99 1.00 0.26
N CYS A 20 17.09 1.11 -0.71
CA CYS A 20 17.30 1.88 -1.94
C CYS A 20 16.89 3.37 -1.73
N PRO A 21 17.82 4.34 -1.88
CA PRO A 21 17.52 5.76 -1.67
C PRO A 21 16.42 6.31 -2.59
N GLU A 22 16.39 5.88 -3.85
CA GLU A 22 15.38 6.28 -4.84
C GLU A 22 14.00 5.77 -4.44
N ALA A 23 13.93 4.50 -4.01
CA ALA A 23 12.70 3.90 -3.51
C ALA A 23 12.21 4.61 -2.25
N ARG A 24 13.10 4.92 -1.29
CA ARG A 24 12.73 5.71 -0.10
C ARG A 24 12.18 7.09 -0.47
N THR A 25 12.79 7.77 -1.44
CA THR A 25 12.34 9.08 -1.92
C THR A 25 10.93 8.98 -2.50
N HIS A 26 10.70 7.96 -3.33
CA HIS A 26 9.38 7.66 -3.88
C HIS A 26 8.37 7.35 -2.78
N LEU A 27 8.65 6.42 -1.88
CA LEU A 27 7.79 6.10 -0.74
C LEU A 27 7.43 7.35 0.09
N THR A 28 8.41 8.23 0.32
CA THR A 28 8.22 9.48 1.09
C THR A 28 7.25 10.43 0.39
N ALA A 29 7.28 10.51 -0.94
CA ALA A 29 6.32 11.29 -1.72
C ALA A 29 4.86 10.79 -1.55
N TYR A 30 4.69 9.54 -1.11
CA TYR A 30 3.39 8.92 -0.82
C TYR A 30 3.08 8.80 0.69
N GLY A 31 3.82 9.50 1.54
CA GLY A 31 3.54 9.61 2.98
C GLY A 31 4.25 8.60 3.87
N TRP A 32 5.07 7.70 3.30
CA TRP A 32 5.95 6.85 4.10
C TRP A 32 7.02 7.69 4.80
N MET A 33 7.45 7.26 5.98
CA MET A 33 8.54 7.87 6.72
C MET A 33 9.43 6.79 7.33
N GLU A 34 10.70 7.08 7.52
CA GLU A 34 11.62 6.17 8.17
C GLU A 34 11.12 5.78 9.58
N GLY A 35 11.16 4.49 9.88
CA GLY A 35 10.61 3.92 11.12
C GLY A 35 9.09 3.69 11.11
N MET A 36 8.38 3.97 10.00
CA MET A 36 7.00 3.56 9.81
C MET A 36 6.86 2.02 9.88
N PRO A 37 5.91 1.46 10.66
CA PRO A 37 5.71 0.02 10.72
C PRO A 37 5.32 -0.57 9.37
N VAL A 38 5.78 -1.79 9.14
CA VAL A 38 5.39 -2.60 7.98
C VAL A 38 4.45 -3.69 8.45
N VAL A 39 3.26 -3.78 7.86
CA VAL A 39 2.26 -4.80 8.14
C VAL A 39 2.08 -5.66 6.90
N PHE A 40 2.27 -6.97 7.02
CA PHE A 40 2.03 -7.91 5.93
C PHE A 40 0.60 -8.43 6.01
N ALA A 41 -0.08 -8.47 4.87
CA ALA A 41 -1.42 -9.00 4.75
C ALA A 41 -1.56 -9.83 3.47
N GLN A 42 -2.47 -10.80 3.50
CA GLN A 42 -2.91 -11.57 2.34
C GLN A 42 -4.21 -11.00 1.78
N ARG A 43 -4.48 -11.28 0.50
CA ARG A 43 -5.70 -10.85 -0.19
C ARG A 43 -6.99 -11.29 0.51
N THR A 44 -6.96 -12.47 1.12
CA THR A 44 -8.09 -13.09 1.82
C THR A 44 -8.21 -12.69 3.28
N ASP A 45 -7.23 -11.97 3.82
CA ASP A 45 -7.26 -11.58 5.23
C ASP A 45 -8.47 -10.67 5.50
N PRO A 46 -9.18 -10.88 6.62
CA PRO A 46 -10.23 -9.96 7.05
C PRO A 46 -9.65 -8.58 7.38
N VAL A 47 -10.27 -7.52 6.87
CA VAL A 47 -9.85 -6.13 7.13
C VAL A 47 -9.82 -5.85 8.63
N ASP A 48 -10.81 -6.31 9.38
CA ASP A 48 -10.89 -6.05 10.82
C ASP A 48 -9.70 -6.64 11.60
N GLU A 49 -9.18 -7.80 11.18
CA GLU A 49 -8.01 -8.42 11.81
C GLU A 49 -6.74 -7.61 11.52
N VAL A 50 -6.49 -7.31 10.23
CA VAL A 50 -5.33 -6.51 9.81
C VAL A 50 -5.36 -5.13 10.46
N MET A 51 -6.52 -4.45 10.46
CA MET A 51 -6.66 -3.13 11.08
C MET A 51 -6.57 -3.18 12.61
N GLY A 52 -6.89 -4.31 13.23
CA GLY A 52 -6.59 -4.58 14.63
C GLY A 52 -5.10 -4.48 14.91
N PHE A 53 -4.26 -5.10 14.07
CA PHE A 53 -2.79 -4.98 14.17
C PHE A 53 -2.29 -3.56 13.88
N VAL A 54 -2.83 -2.90 12.83
CA VAL A 54 -2.50 -1.49 12.53
C VAL A 54 -2.78 -0.59 13.73
N SER A 55 -3.88 -0.85 14.45
CA SER A 55 -4.27 -0.06 15.62
C SER A 55 -3.27 -0.14 16.77
N VAL A 56 -2.56 -1.26 16.93
CA VAL A 56 -1.53 -1.43 17.98
C VAL A 56 -0.38 -0.46 17.80
N HIS A 57 -0.05 -0.09 16.55
CA HIS A 57 1.05 0.83 16.28
C HIS A 57 0.73 2.28 16.61
N GLY A 58 -0.55 2.68 16.60
CA GLY A 58 -0.98 4.06 16.89
C GLY A 58 -0.45 5.12 15.92
N ARG A 59 0.10 4.71 14.78
CA ARG A 59 0.69 5.57 13.74
C ARG A 59 0.39 5.01 12.35
N ALA A 60 0.62 5.82 11.32
CA ALA A 60 0.48 5.38 9.94
C ALA A 60 1.40 4.17 9.66
N VAL A 61 0.99 3.31 8.74
CA VAL A 61 1.72 2.08 8.41
C VAL A 61 1.87 1.91 6.91
N LEU A 62 2.91 1.17 6.54
CA LEU A 62 3.08 0.59 5.21
C LEU A 62 2.52 -0.82 5.22
N MET A 63 1.37 -1.03 4.60
CA MET A 63 0.84 -2.36 4.37
C MET A 63 1.43 -2.96 3.10
N VAL A 64 1.93 -4.18 3.22
CA VAL A 64 2.46 -4.98 2.13
C VAL A 64 1.44 -6.07 1.86
N LEU A 65 0.82 -6.00 0.69
CA LEU A 65 -0.11 -7.02 0.24
C LEU A 65 0.66 -7.99 -0.66
N ASP A 66 0.81 -9.21 -0.17
CA ASP A 66 1.41 -10.32 -0.91
C ASP A 66 0.30 -11.08 -1.62
N ASP A 67 0.46 -11.29 -2.92
CA ASP A 67 -0.43 -12.10 -3.73
C ASP A 67 0.27 -13.41 -4.06
N ASP A 68 -0.29 -14.53 -3.61
CA ASP A 68 0.32 -15.84 -3.86
C ASP A 68 0.17 -16.28 -5.34
N GLN A 69 -0.70 -15.60 -6.10
CA GLN A 69 -0.97 -15.89 -7.52
C GLN A 69 -0.17 -15.00 -8.47
N THR A 70 0.16 -13.78 -8.05
CA THR A 70 0.92 -12.81 -8.84
C THR A 70 2.17 -12.48 -8.05
N ASP A 71 3.38 -12.64 -8.61
CA ASP A 71 4.65 -12.33 -7.91
C ASP A 71 4.84 -10.80 -7.66
N ASP A 72 3.73 -10.06 -7.61
CA ASP A 72 3.62 -8.63 -7.53
C ASP A 72 3.48 -8.21 -6.05
N LEU A 73 4.43 -7.39 -5.62
CA LEU A 73 4.41 -6.79 -4.29
C LEU A 73 3.59 -5.50 -4.36
N GLN A 74 2.42 -5.47 -3.72
CA GLN A 74 1.64 -4.25 -3.64
C GLN A 74 1.92 -3.53 -2.33
N LEU A 75 2.22 -2.24 -2.42
CA LEU A 75 2.46 -1.38 -1.27
C LEU A 75 1.29 -0.42 -1.09
N TRP A 76 0.82 -0.32 0.14
CA TRP A 76 -0.32 0.52 0.52
C TRP A 76 0.04 1.35 1.74
N HIS A 77 -0.20 2.64 1.67
CA HIS A 77 -0.10 3.51 2.84
C HIS A 77 -1.44 3.58 3.55
N ILE A 78 -1.44 3.40 4.87
CA ILE A 78 -2.63 3.55 5.71
C ILE A 78 -2.36 4.61 6.77
N THR A 79 -3.22 5.62 6.84
CA THR A 79 -3.12 6.71 7.82
C THR A 79 -3.65 6.29 9.19
N VAL A 80 -3.36 7.11 10.20
CA VAL A 80 -4.01 6.98 11.51
C VAL A 80 -5.48 7.39 11.39
N PRO A 81 -6.42 6.67 12.03
CA PRO A 81 -7.79 7.15 12.18
C PRO A 81 -7.82 8.55 12.79
N SER A 82 -8.45 9.50 12.10
CA SER A 82 -8.37 10.92 12.47
C SER A 82 -9.69 11.65 12.20
N PRO A 83 -10.09 12.60 13.08
CA PRO A 83 -11.26 13.44 12.84
C PRO A 83 -11.11 14.36 11.61
N LEU A 84 -9.91 14.46 11.04
CA LEU A 84 -9.65 15.22 9.81
C LEU A 84 -10.25 14.54 8.57
N PHE A 85 -10.50 13.22 8.62
CA PHE A 85 -11.12 12.51 7.52
C PHE A 85 -12.65 12.56 7.61
N PRO A 86 -13.36 12.68 6.47
CA PRO A 86 -14.81 12.53 6.43
C PRO A 86 -15.24 11.22 7.11
N LYS A 87 -16.23 11.29 8.00
CA LYS A 87 -16.75 10.11 8.67
C LYS A 87 -17.55 9.26 7.69
N VAL A 88 -17.02 8.10 7.31
CA VAL A 88 -17.69 7.15 6.42
C VAL A 88 -18.35 6.02 7.21
N PRO A 89 -19.35 5.31 6.64
CA PRO A 89 -19.84 4.06 7.19
C PRO A 89 -18.68 3.08 7.39
N HIS A 90 -18.77 2.24 8.44
CA HIS A 90 -17.78 1.18 8.58
C HIS A 90 -17.98 0.14 7.48
N LEU A 91 -16.90 -0.53 7.09
CA LEU A 91 -16.93 -1.63 6.16
C LEU A 91 -17.78 -2.78 6.72
N PRO A 92 -18.53 -3.52 5.87
CA PRO A 92 -19.25 -4.71 6.30
C PRO A 92 -18.32 -5.72 6.96
N ALA A 93 -18.82 -6.42 7.98
CA ALA A 93 -18.08 -7.52 8.60
C ALA A 93 -17.72 -8.59 7.54
N GLY A 94 -16.51 -9.14 7.64
CA GLY A 94 -15.98 -10.11 6.68
C GLY A 94 -15.44 -9.51 5.37
N THR A 95 -15.41 -8.18 5.23
CA THR A 95 -14.69 -7.53 4.12
C THR A 95 -13.23 -7.95 4.13
N THR A 96 -12.70 -8.34 2.97
CA THR A 96 -11.29 -8.77 2.83
C THR A 96 -10.37 -7.63 2.38
N ILE A 97 -9.06 -7.78 2.56
CA ILE A 97 -8.07 -6.79 2.09
C ILE A 97 -8.16 -6.60 0.57
N SER A 98 -8.38 -7.67 -0.20
CA SER A 98 -8.55 -7.55 -1.64
C SER A 98 -9.74 -6.69 -2.03
N GLU A 99 -10.90 -6.86 -1.36
CA GLU A 99 -12.09 -6.04 -1.60
C GLU A 99 -11.87 -4.58 -1.20
N LEU A 100 -11.11 -4.34 -0.13
CA LEU A 100 -10.73 -2.99 0.28
C LEU A 100 -9.88 -2.33 -0.81
N CYS A 101 -8.80 -2.98 -1.23
CA CYS A 101 -7.85 -2.47 -2.23
C CYS A 101 -8.46 -2.32 -3.63
N SER A 102 -9.31 -3.26 -4.08
CA SER A 102 -9.96 -3.18 -5.40
C SER A 102 -10.92 -2.00 -5.53
N ARG A 103 -11.52 -1.53 -4.43
CA ARG A 103 -12.38 -0.33 -4.43
C ARG A 103 -11.58 0.97 -4.62
N GLN A 104 -10.26 0.91 -4.65
CA GLN A 104 -9.38 2.08 -4.45
C GLN A 104 -8.50 2.43 -5.65
N HIS A 105 -8.51 1.67 -6.74
CA HIS A 105 -7.66 1.93 -7.90
C HIS A 105 -7.96 3.25 -8.67
N THR A 106 -9.06 3.95 -8.37
CA THR A 106 -9.47 5.19 -9.07
C THR A 106 -9.20 6.49 -8.34
N GLU A 107 -8.97 6.49 -7.02
CA GLU A 107 -8.84 7.72 -6.22
C GLU A 107 -7.52 7.76 -5.44
N LYS A 108 -6.87 8.94 -5.41
CA LYS A 108 -5.52 9.10 -4.82
C LYS A 108 -5.45 8.84 -3.32
N MET A 109 -6.57 8.94 -2.60
CA MET A 109 -6.64 8.72 -1.16
C MET A 109 -8.09 8.50 -0.74
N MET A 110 -8.42 7.29 -0.30
CA MET A 110 -9.80 6.91 0.01
C MET A 110 -10.04 6.76 1.51
N PRO A 111 -11.02 7.47 2.09
CA PRO A 111 -11.41 7.26 3.47
C PRO A 111 -12.13 5.92 3.62
N PHE A 112 -11.77 5.17 4.66
CA PHE A 112 -12.45 3.96 5.09
C PHE A 112 -12.52 3.90 6.62
N ARG A 113 -13.37 3.02 7.14
CA ARG A 113 -13.49 2.83 8.59
C ARG A 113 -13.84 1.39 8.92
N VAL A 114 -13.26 0.87 9.98
CA VAL A 114 -13.65 -0.42 10.59
C VAL A 114 -14.52 -0.18 11.81
N ALA A 115 -15.27 -1.19 12.24
CA ALA A 115 -16.33 -1.04 13.24
C ALA A 115 -15.82 -0.47 14.59
N PHE A 116 -14.61 -0.85 14.99
CA PHE A 116 -13.99 -0.44 16.26
C PHE A 116 -13.24 0.90 16.19
N TRP A 117 -13.20 1.58 15.05
CA TRP A 117 -12.63 2.93 14.94
C TRP A 117 -13.70 4.02 15.08
N SER A 118 -13.41 4.98 15.96
CA SER A 118 -14.23 6.18 16.17
C SER A 118 -14.19 7.15 14.97
N HIS A 119 -13.08 7.16 14.23
CA HIS A 119 -12.82 8.02 13.08
C HIS A 119 -12.45 7.20 11.84
N SER A 120 -12.61 7.79 10.66
CA SER A 120 -12.10 7.19 9.43
C SER A 120 -10.58 7.29 9.38
N ALA A 121 -9.94 6.32 8.75
CA ALA A 121 -8.58 6.43 8.23
C ALA A 121 -8.66 6.60 6.71
N ALA A 122 -7.52 6.80 6.08
CA ALA A 122 -7.40 6.79 4.64
C ALA A 122 -6.35 5.79 4.19
N ILE A 123 -6.54 5.27 3.00
CA ILE A 123 -5.66 4.28 2.38
C ILE A 123 -5.47 4.64 0.91
N HIS A 124 -4.24 4.43 0.42
CA HIS A 124 -3.91 4.57 -0.98
C HIS A 124 -2.78 3.63 -1.38
N GLU A 125 -2.84 3.18 -2.63
CA GLU A 125 -1.76 2.40 -3.23
C GLU A 125 -0.54 3.30 -3.45
N ILE A 126 0.64 2.78 -3.14
CA ILE A 126 1.91 3.36 -3.54
C ILE A 126 2.33 2.65 -4.83
N PRO A 127 2.24 3.29 -6.00
CA PRO A 127 2.57 2.65 -7.26
C PRO A 127 4.06 2.30 -7.26
N CYS A 128 4.39 1.02 -7.21
CA CYS A 128 5.79 0.55 -7.20
C CYS A 128 6.30 0.22 -8.61
N PHE A 129 5.59 0.68 -9.64
CA PHE A 129 5.96 0.45 -11.03
C PHE A 129 7.33 1.08 -11.34
N VAL A 130 8.38 0.26 -11.33
CA VAL A 130 9.26 0.21 -12.50
C VAL A 130 8.48 -0.56 -13.54
N ARG A 131 7.66 0.15 -14.34
CA ARG A 131 7.09 -0.45 -15.54
C ARG A 131 8.29 -0.77 -16.43
N ASN A 132 8.69 -2.03 -16.54
CA ASN A 132 9.68 -2.45 -17.54
C ASN A 132 9.23 -2.13 -18.97
N ASP A 133 7.97 -1.70 -19.13
CA ASP A 133 7.38 -1.27 -20.39
C ASP A 133 7.27 0.25 -20.49
N TRP A 134 8.01 1.07 -19.72
CA TRP A 134 8.11 2.50 -20.03
C TRP A 134 8.71 2.62 -21.43
N PRO A 135 7.94 2.97 -22.48
CA PRO A 135 8.56 3.36 -23.72
C PRO A 135 9.22 4.68 -23.37
N GLY A 136 10.54 4.66 -23.20
CA GLY A 136 11.33 5.87 -23.08
C GLY A 136 10.75 6.88 -24.05
N GLN A 137 10.50 8.10 -23.56
CA GLN A 137 10.24 9.22 -24.44
C GLN A 137 11.27 9.13 -25.55
N VAL A 138 10.83 8.75 -26.75
CA VAL A 138 11.64 8.89 -27.94
C VAL A 138 11.75 10.39 -28.04
N ALA A 139 12.87 10.93 -27.56
CA ALA A 139 13.27 12.28 -27.83
C ALA A 139 13.26 12.37 -29.36
N THR A 140 12.21 12.98 -29.91
CA THR A 140 12.25 13.46 -31.29
C THR A 140 13.31 14.54 -31.29
N SER A 141 14.53 14.15 -31.63
CA SER A 141 15.56 15.11 -32.03
C SER A 141 14.95 15.99 -33.12
N PRO A 142 15.04 17.32 -33.01
CA PRO A 142 14.67 18.17 -34.12
C PRO A 142 15.70 17.93 -35.21
N THR A 143 15.31 17.26 -36.29
CA THR A 143 16.17 17.18 -37.46
C THR A 143 16.29 18.58 -38.03
N ASP A 144 17.52 19.03 -37.99
CA ASP A 144 18.03 20.26 -38.55
C ASP A 144 17.73 20.37 -40.04
N ILE A 145 17.72 21.63 -40.45
CA ILE A 145 17.41 22.18 -41.76
C ILE A 145 18.37 21.62 -42.83
N GLY A 146 17.81 21.30 -44.00
CA GLY A 146 18.53 21.08 -45.25
C GLY A 146 17.67 21.52 -46.43
#